data_AF-A0A922MP08-F1
#
_entry.id   AF-A0A922MP08-F1
#
_cell.length_a   1.000
_cell.length_b   1.000
_cell.length_c   1.000
_cell.angle_alpha   90.00
_cell.angle_beta   90.00
_cell.angle_gamma   90.00
#
_symmetry.space_group_name_H-M   'P 1'
#
loop_
_entity.id
_entity.type
_entity.pdbx_description
1 polymer ?
#
loop_
_entity_poly.entity_id
_entity_poly.type
_entity_poly.pdbx_seq_one_letter_code
_entity_poly.pdbx_strand_id
1 'polypeptide(L)'
;MTTIVVNDEQELVTKLASKIEKIANDAIENRGKFYVGFSAEEAAKDYTEKLTKAFGSEDFVFDLLLLGMGPDGHTCSLFPGHPLLDETKLKVAPITDSPKFPPERITLTFPTINKARNCLFAICGSSKADMIKRILKDNDDSVPARRVKPHSGSLYWVLDQHSAKNL
;
A
#
# COMPACT_ATOMS: atom_id res chain seq x y z
N MET A 1 -9.23 14.38 19.14
CA MET A 1 -8.14 15.00 18.35
C MET A 1 -6.82 14.49 18.91
N THR A 2 -5.99 13.84 18.09
CA THR A 2 -4.69 13.32 18.54
C THR A 2 -3.60 14.25 18.02
N THR A 3 -2.89 14.92 18.93
CA THR A 3 -1.73 15.76 18.58
C THR A 3 -0.46 14.95 18.82
N ILE A 4 0.41 14.82 17.81
CA ILE A 4 1.73 14.21 17.93
C ILE A 4 2.75 15.35 17.95
N VAL A 5 3.38 15.58 19.10
CA VAL A 5 4.50 16.54 19.25
C VAL A 5 5.81 15.73 19.21
N VAL A 6 6.76 16.25 18.44
CA VAL A 6 8.04 15.63 18.09
C VAL A 6 9.14 16.69 18.21
N ASN A 7 10.34 16.28 18.59
CA ASN A 7 11.50 17.15 18.73
C ASN A 7 12.27 17.28 17.40
N ASP A 8 12.21 16.26 16.55
CA ASP A 8 12.85 16.22 15.25
C ASP A 8 12.09 15.34 14.24
N GLU A 9 12.58 15.34 13.00
CA GLU A 9 12.00 14.59 11.88
C GLU A 9 12.08 13.07 12.09
N GLN A 10 13.16 12.56 12.68
CA GLN A 10 13.33 11.14 12.93
C GLN A 10 12.27 10.64 13.93
N GLU A 11 12.03 11.41 14.99
CA GLU A 11 10.99 11.14 15.97
C GLU A 11 9.59 11.23 15.34
N LEU A 12 9.37 12.17 14.41
CA LEU A 12 8.11 12.26 13.67
C LEU A 12 7.81 10.99 12.89
N VAL A 13 8.78 10.53 12.09
CA VAL A 13 8.66 9.32 11.28
C VAL A 13 8.42 8.10 12.18
N THR A 14 9.20 7.94 13.25
CA THR A 14 9.03 6.82 14.18
C THR A 14 7.68 6.85 14.88
N LYS A 15 7.24 8.01 15.40
CA LYS A 15 5.94 8.13 16.09
C LYS A 15 4.78 7.93 15.13
N LEU A 16 4.83 8.46 13.91
CA LEU A 16 3.80 8.24 12.89
C LEU A 16 3.72 6.77 12.50
N ALA A 17 4.85 6.12 12.20
CA ALA A 17 4.88 4.70 11.85
C ALA A 17 4.28 3.84 12.97
N SER A 18 4.73 4.04 14.22
CA SER A 18 4.22 3.31 15.38
C SER A 18 2.74 3.59 15.64
N LYS A 19 2.28 4.83 15.44
CA LYS A 19 0.86 5.19 15.60
C LYS A 19 0.00 4.55 14.52
N ILE A 20 0.45 4.56 13.27
CA ILE A 20 -0.27 3.94 12.13
C ILE A 20 -0.34 2.44 12.33
N GLU A 21 0.77 1.80 12.71
CA GLU A 21 0.83 0.37 13.03
C GLU A 21 -0.12 0.05 14.19
N LYS A 22 -0.08 0.84 15.26
CA LYS A 22 -1.01 0.68 16.39
C LYS A 22 -2.46 0.86 15.95
N ILE A 23 -2.80 1.88 15.17
CA ILE A 23 -4.18 2.08 14.69
C ILE A 23 -4.62 0.90 13.81
N ALA A 24 -3.73 0.39 12.95
CA ALA A 24 -4.02 -0.77 12.12
C ALA A 24 -4.27 -2.02 12.98
N ASN A 25 -3.39 -2.30 13.96
CA ASN A 25 -3.52 -3.44 14.87
C ASN A 25 -4.74 -3.28 15.79
N ASP A 26 -4.95 -2.11 16.38
CA ASP A 26 -6.12 -1.79 17.20
C ASP A 26 -7.41 -1.91 16.37
N ALA A 27 -7.40 -1.55 15.08
CA ALA A 27 -8.55 -1.73 14.20
C ALA A 27 -8.82 -3.22 13.88
N ILE A 28 -7.77 -4.04 13.83
CA ILE A 28 -7.86 -5.49 13.68
C ILE A 28 -8.42 -6.12 14.97
N GLU A 29 -7.88 -5.76 16.13
CA GLU A 29 -8.23 -6.30 17.45
C GLU A 29 -9.60 -5.80 17.96
N ASN A 30 -9.84 -4.48 17.96
CA ASN A 30 -11.04 -3.87 18.56
C ASN A 30 -12.29 -4.00 17.70
N ARG A 31 -12.18 -4.34 16.41
CA ARG A 31 -13.38 -4.63 15.60
C ARG A 31 -14.02 -5.97 15.96
N GLY A 32 -13.36 -6.82 16.77
CA GLY A 32 -13.96 -8.02 17.37
C GLY A 32 -14.57 -8.99 16.36
N LYS A 33 -14.24 -8.85 15.08
CA LYS A 33 -14.78 -9.63 13.96
C LYS A 33 -13.63 -10.05 13.07
N PHE A 34 -12.80 -10.93 13.58
CA PHE A 34 -12.12 -11.85 12.70
C PHE A 34 -13.20 -12.74 12.09
N TYR A 35 -13.52 -12.49 10.83
CA TYR A 35 -14.33 -13.43 10.06
C TYR A 35 -13.42 -14.62 9.77
N VAL A 36 -13.45 -15.61 10.67
CA VAL A 36 -12.76 -16.89 10.46
C VAL A 36 -13.58 -17.67 9.43
N GLY A 37 -12.91 -18.17 8.39
CA GLY A 37 -13.52 -19.03 7.38
C GLY A 37 -13.89 -18.35 6.05
N PHE A 38 -13.47 -17.10 5.81
CA PHE A 38 -13.55 -16.53 4.46
C PHE A 38 -12.37 -17.02 3.61
N SER A 39 -12.65 -17.39 2.36
CA SER A 39 -11.61 -17.47 1.34
C SER A 39 -11.10 -16.07 0.98
N ALA A 40 -9.93 -15.97 0.35
CA ALA A 40 -9.43 -14.69 -0.15
C ALA A 40 -10.45 -13.98 -1.06
N GLU A 41 -11.17 -14.72 -1.91
CA GLU A 41 -12.21 -14.22 -2.81
C GLU A 41 -13.38 -13.60 -2.02
N GLU A 42 -13.87 -14.31 -1.00
CA GLU A 42 -14.96 -13.83 -0.15
C GLU A 42 -14.56 -12.57 0.61
N ALA A 43 -13.33 -12.55 1.14
CA ALA A 43 -12.77 -11.39 1.83
C ALA A 43 -12.60 -10.19 0.89
N ALA A 44 -12.16 -10.38 -0.36
CA ALA A 44 -11.99 -9.30 -1.32
C ALA A 44 -13.34 -8.69 -1.71
N LYS A 45 -14.37 -9.53 -1.88
CA LYS A 45 -15.75 -9.10 -2.16
C LYS A 45 -16.33 -8.33 -0.99
N ASP A 46 -16.28 -8.88 0.22
CA ASP A 46 -16.77 -8.23 1.43
C ASP A 46 -16.06 -6.88 1.68
N TYR A 47 -14.75 -6.81 1.46
CA TYR A 47 -14.00 -5.56 1.62
C TYR A 47 -14.42 -4.51 0.58
N THR A 48 -14.69 -4.93 -0.66
CA THR A 48 -15.20 -4.04 -1.72
C THR A 48 -16.58 -3.48 -1.33
N GLU A 49 -17.50 -4.32 -0.85
CA GLU A 49 -18.83 -3.88 -0.40
C GLU A 49 -18.74 -2.90 0.77
N LYS A 50 -17.83 -3.15 1.72
CA LYS A 50 -17.57 -2.25 2.86
C LYS A 50 -17.03 -0.90 2.41
N LEU A 51 -16.11 -0.88 1.44
CA LEU A 51 -15.61 0.37 0.86
C LEU A 51 -16.73 1.14 0.15
N THR A 52 -17.49 0.49 -0.74
CA THR A 52 -18.64 1.12 -1.40
C THR A 52 -19.57 1.77 -0.38
N LYS A 53 -19.93 1.04 0.68
CA LYS A 53 -20.82 1.55 1.73
C LYS A 53 -20.20 2.74 2.48
N ALA A 54 -18.92 2.66 2.83
CA ALA A 54 -18.23 3.71 3.58
C ALA A 54 -18.13 5.02 2.77
N PHE A 55 -17.93 4.92 1.45
CA PHE A 55 -17.86 6.06 0.55
C PHE A 55 -19.23 6.50 0.00
N GLY A 56 -20.27 5.69 0.18
CA GLY A 56 -21.60 5.93 -0.38
C GLY A 56 -21.67 5.82 -1.91
N SER A 57 -20.66 5.23 -2.55
CA SER A 57 -20.55 5.11 -3.99
C SER A 57 -19.67 3.93 -4.38
N GLU A 58 -20.06 3.24 -5.45
CA GLU A 58 -19.21 2.24 -6.10
C GLU A 58 -17.98 2.90 -6.73
N ASP A 59 -18.08 4.14 -7.18
CA ASP A 59 -17.00 4.85 -7.84
C ASP A 59 -16.10 5.61 -6.84
N PHE A 60 -15.80 5.00 -5.69
CA PHE A 60 -15.03 5.64 -4.63
C PHE A 60 -13.62 6.04 -5.06
N VAL A 61 -13.11 7.09 -4.42
CA VAL A 61 -11.76 7.64 -4.64
C VAL A 61 -11.14 7.96 -3.29
N PHE A 62 -9.95 7.43 -3.04
CA PHE A 62 -9.19 7.79 -1.85
C PHE A 62 -8.52 9.17 -2.03
N ASP A 63 -8.63 10.03 -1.02
CA ASP A 63 -7.88 11.29 -1.01
C ASP A 63 -6.36 11.05 -0.85
N LEU A 64 -5.98 10.06 -0.03
CA LEU A 64 -4.59 9.66 0.20
C LEU A 64 -4.49 8.16 0.44
N LEU A 65 -3.58 7.50 -0.29
CA LEU A 65 -3.10 6.16 -0.01
C LEU A 65 -1.67 6.22 0.49
N LEU A 66 -1.45 5.80 1.73
CA LEU A 66 -0.11 5.54 2.26
C LEU A 66 0.32 4.12 1.85
N LEU A 67 1.44 4.03 1.15
CA LEU A 67 1.93 2.80 0.56
C LEU A 67 3.30 2.42 1.12
N GLY A 68 3.51 1.12 1.28
CA GLY A 68 4.82 0.53 1.61
C GLY A 68 5.47 -0.11 0.38
N MET A 69 6.77 -0.34 0.46
CA MET A 69 7.53 -1.02 -0.60
C MET A 69 8.38 -2.16 -0.02
N GLY A 70 8.14 -3.38 -0.51
CA GLY A 70 8.96 -4.55 -0.21
C GLY A 70 10.39 -4.46 -0.76
N PRO A 71 11.31 -5.33 -0.31
CA PRO A 71 12.69 -5.35 -0.81
C PRO A 71 12.81 -5.74 -2.30
N ASP A 72 11.80 -6.42 -2.84
CA ASP A 72 11.58 -6.78 -4.24
C ASP A 72 10.73 -5.73 -5.00
N GLY A 73 10.39 -4.61 -4.36
CA GLY A 73 9.63 -3.53 -4.97
C GLY A 73 8.13 -3.78 -5.11
N HIS A 74 7.60 -4.84 -4.48
CA HIS A 74 6.15 -5.00 -4.35
C HIS A 74 5.54 -3.86 -3.52
N THR A 75 4.30 -3.50 -3.82
CA THR A 75 3.46 -2.62 -3.00
C THR A 75 2.11 -3.30 -2.80
N CYS A 76 1.44 -3.05 -1.67
CA CYS A 76 0.28 -3.84 -1.26
C CYS A 76 0.60 -5.36 -1.37
N SER A 77 -0.25 -6.16 -2.02
CA SER A 77 0.09 -7.55 -2.38
C SER A 77 0.30 -7.73 -3.89
N LEU A 78 0.84 -6.71 -4.56
CA LEU A 78 1.15 -6.71 -5.99
C LEU A 78 2.63 -7.04 -6.17
N PHE A 79 2.94 -8.31 -6.48
CA PHE A 79 4.30 -8.84 -6.55
C PHE A 79 4.89 -8.85 -7.97
N PRO A 80 6.22 -8.70 -8.12
CA PRO A 80 6.87 -8.78 -9.43
C PRO A 80 6.54 -10.08 -10.16
N GLY A 81 6.19 -10.00 -11.45
CA GLY A 81 5.88 -11.15 -12.29
C GLY A 81 4.56 -11.88 -11.98
N HIS A 82 3.81 -11.44 -10.98
CA HIS A 82 2.54 -12.07 -10.62
C HIS A 82 1.40 -11.66 -11.58
N PRO A 83 0.51 -12.56 -12.02
CA PRO A 83 -0.59 -12.23 -12.95
C PRO A 83 -1.50 -11.10 -12.47
N LEU A 84 -1.63 -10.94 -11.15
CA LEU A 84 -2.44 -9.88 -10.55
C LEU A 84 -1.97 -8.45 -10.89
N LEU A 85 -0.74 -8.28 -11.37
CA LEU A 85 -0.30 -6.99 -11.88
C LEU A 85 -1.13 -6.52 -13.09
N ASP A 86 -1.74 -7.44 -13.83
CA ASP A 86 -2.51 -7.15 -15.05
C ASP A 86 -4.03 -7.09 -14.81
N GLU A 87 -4.46 -7.10 -13.54
CA GLU A 87 -5.87 -6.91 -13.16
C GLU A 87 -6.34 -5.49 -13.50
N THR A 88 -7.49 -5.40 -14.17
CA THR A 88 -8.04 -4.14 -14.73
C THR A 88 -9.48 -3.84 -14.32
N LYS A 89 -10.17 -4.79 -13.68
CA LYS A 89 -11.60 -4.74 -13.39
C LYS A 89 -11.89 -4.71 -11.89
N LEU A 90 -11.22 -5.57 -11.12
CA LEU A 90 -11.45 -5.66 -9.68
C LEU A 90 -10.89 -4.44 -8.97
N LYS A 91 -11.61 -3.94 -7.96
CA LYS A 91 -11.13 -2.85 -7.09
C LYS A 91 -10.24 -3.39 -5.98
N VAL A 92 -10.68 -4.49 -5.40
CA VAL A 92 -9.97 -5.31 -4.43
C VAL A 92 -9.90 -6.70 -5.02
N ALA A 93 -8.73 -7.31 -5.05
CA ALA A 93 -8.54 -8.64 -5.58
C ALA A 93 -8.02 -9.60 -4.51
N PRO A 94 -8.43 -10.88 -4.58
CA PRO A 94 -7.81 -11.95 -3.83
C PRO A 94 -6.44 -12.30 -4.43
N ILE A 95 -5.56 -12.84 -3.60
CA ILE A 95 -4.35 -13.54 -4.00
C ILE A 95 -4.22 -14.76 -3.09
N THR A 96 -4.10 -15.95 -3.66
CA THR A 96 -4.03 -17.22 -2.90
C THR A 96 -2.66 -17.88 -2.98
N ASP A 97 -1.80 -17.37 -3.85
CA ASP A 97 -0.48 -17.89 -4.20
C ASP A 97 0.62 -16.81 -4.04
N SER A 98 0.47 -15.93 -3.04
CA SER A 98 1.48 -14.90 -2.76
C SER A 98 2.87 -15.54 -2.60
N PRO A 99 3.90 -15.03 -3.30
CA PRO A 99 5.26 -15.57 -3.21
C PRO A 99 5.91 -15.32 -1.84
N LYS A 100 5.24 -14.57 -0.95
CA LYS A 100 5.65 -14.33 0.43
C LYS A 100 4.56 -14.71 1.41
N PHE A 101 4.94 -15.36 2.51
CA PHE A 101 4.02 -15.75 3.58
C PHE A 101 3.35 -14.52 4.26
N PRO A 102 2.04 -14.58 4.60
CA PRO A 102 1.08 -15.63 4.26
C PRO A 102 0.70 -15.66 2.76
N PRO A 103 0.38 -16.84 2.19
CA PRO A 103 0.08 -17.00 0.75
C PRO A 103 -1.26 -16.38 0.37
N GLU A 104 -2.25 -16.43 1.27
CA GLU A 104 -3.57 -15.83 1.06
C GLU A 104 -3.62 -14.40 1.58
N ARG A 105 -4.03 -13.47 0.71
CA ARG A 105 -4.23 -12.05 1.03
C ARG A 105 -5.36 -11.48 0.19
N ILE A 106 -5.77 -10.26 0.53
CA ILE A 106 -6.51 -9.38 -0.37
C ILE A 106 -5.69 -8.13 -0.63
N THR A 107 -5.91 -7.46 -1.74
CA THR A 107 -5.16 -6.25 -2.10
C THR A 107 -6.00 -5.27 -2.89
N LEU A 108 -5.75 -3.97 -2.69
CA LEU A 108 -6.13 -2.98 -3.68
C LEU A 108 -5.36 -3.25 -4.98
N THR A 109 -6.05 -3.13 -6.09
CA THR A 109 -5.49 -3.31 -7.44
C THR A 109 -4.99 -1.98 -8.00
N PHE A 110 -4.21 -2.00 -9.09
CA PHE A 110 -3.78 -0.76 -9.75
C PHE A 110 -4.95 0.14 -10.20
N PRO A 111 -6.07 -0.37 -10.74
CA PRO A 111 -7.26 0.45 -10.99
C PRO A 111 -7.70 1.31 -9.81
N THR A 112 -7.72 0.73 -8.59
CA THR A 112 -8.10 1.48 -7.38
C THR A 112 -6.98 2.42 -6.92
N ILE A 113 -5.74 1.93 -6.89
CA ILE A 113 -4.58 2.69 -6.41
C ILE A 113 -4.36 3.93 -7.29
N ASN A 114 -4.34 3.76 -8.61
CA ASN A 114 -4.08 4.84 -9.57
C ASN A 114 -5.29 5.79 -9.76
N LYS A 115 -6.43 5.48 -9.15
CA LYS A 115 -7.56 6.43 -9.08
C LYS A 115 -7.44 7.39 -7.90
N ALA A 116 -6.64 7.09 -6.89
CA ALA A 116 -6.49 7.93 -5.71
C ALA A 116 -5.96 9.33 -6.08
N ARG A 117 -6.40 10.36 -5.34
CA ARG A 117 -5.93 11.74 -5.54
C ARG A 117 -4.47 11.90 -5.16
N ASN A 118 -4.02 11.16 -4.15
CA ASN A 118 -2.63 11.16 -3.73
C ASN A 118 -2.20 9.74 -3.36
N CYS A 119 -1.02 9.33 -3.83
CA CYS A 119 -0.31 8.17 -3.34
C CYS A 119 1.00 8.63 -2.70
N LEU A 120 1.34 8.09 -1.54
CA LEU A 120 2.58 8.44 -0.83
C LEU A 120 3.31 7.16 -0.43
N PHE A 121 4.56 7.04 -0.88
CA PHE A 121 5.50 6.06 -0.36
C PHE A 121 6.37 6.71 0.71
N ALA A 122 6.40 6.13 1.92
CA ALA A 122 7.28 6.56 3.00
C ALA A 122 8.33 5.47 3.28
N ILE A 123 9.55 5.63 2.77
CA ILE A 123 10.57 4.57 2.70
C ILE A 123 11.87 5.03 3.36
N CYS A 124 12.29 4.31 4.39
CA CYS A 124 13.54 4.57 5.11
C CYS A 124 14.51 3.39 5.02
N GLY A 125 15.81 3.67 5.19
CA GLY A 125 16.85 2.67 5.35
C GLY A 125 17.60 2.32 4.06
N SER A 126 18.90 2.07 4.22
CA SER A 126 19.85 1.86 3.13
C SER A 126 19.57 0.61 2.28
N SER A 127 18.88 -0.39 2.85
CA SER A 127 18.47 -1.62 2.14
C SER A 127 17.46 -1.38 1.01
N LYS A 128 16.87 -0.17 0.95
CA LYS A 128 15.88 0.21 -0.07
C LYS A 128 16.49 0.94 -1.26
N ALA A 129 17.72 1.44 -1.13
CA ALA A 129 18.29 2.40 -2.08
C ALA A 129 18.42 1.90 -3.51
N ASP A 130 18.82 0.63 -3.71
CA ASP A 130 18.93 0.06 -5.05
C ASP A 130 17.55 -0.07 -5.72
N MET A 131 16.53 -0.46 -4.95
CA MET A 131 15.16 -0.56 -5.47
C MET A 131 14.58 0.82 -5.79
N ILE A 132 14.83 1.82 -4.94
CA ILE A 132 14.43 3.20 -5.18
C ILE A 132 15.04 3.74 -6.47
N LYS A 133 16.34 3.50 -6.70
CA LYS A 133 17.01 3.87 -7.96
C LYS A 133 16.34 3.20 -9.17
N ARG A 134 16.07 1.89 -9.10
CA ARG A 134 15.40 1.16 -10.19
C ARG A 134 14.05 1.77 -10.57
N ILE A 135 13.29 2.19 -9.57
CA ILE A 135 11.96 2.79 -9.74
C ILE A 135 12.09 4.22 -10.29
N LEU A 136 12.82 5.09 -9.60
CA LEU A 136 12.80 6.53 -9.85
C LEU A 136 13.76 7.01 -10.94
N LYS A 137 14.85 6.29 -11.19
CA LYS A 137 15.89 6.66 -12.16
C LYS A 137 15.89 5.77 -13.38
N ASP A 138 15.90 4.46 -13.16
CA ASP A 138 16.02 3.48 -14.25
C ASP A 138 14.67 3.20 -14.93
N ASN A 139 13.56 3.66 -14.33
CA ASN A 139 12.19 3.51 -14.84
C ASN A 139 11.80 2.05 -15.13
N ASP A 140 12.21 1.14 -14.25
CA ASP A 140 11.95 -0.30 -14.39
C ASP A 140 10.47 -0.64 -14.13
N ASP A 141 9.66 -0.69 -15.20
CA ASP A 141 8.23 -1.01 -15.11
C ASP A 141 7.96 -2.49 -14.73
N SER A 142 8.98 -3.35 -14.63
CA SER A 142 8.82 -4.69 -14.03
C SER A 142 8.60 -4.64 -12.52
N VAL A 143 8.90 -3.50 -11.89
CA VAL A 143 8.75 -3.27 -10.45
C VAL A 143 7.34 -2.75 -10.14
N PRO A 144 6.54 -3.46 -9.31
CA PRO A 144 5.15 -3.07 -9.04
C PRO A 144 4.97 -1.67 -8.47
N ALA A 145 5.83 -1.22 -7.54
CA ALA A 145 5.74 0.13 -6.99
C ALA A 145 5.94 1.23 -8.06
N ARG A 146 6.67 0.95 -9.16
CA ARG A 146 6.85 1.86 -10.29
C ARG A 146 5.61 1.99 -11.19
N ARG A 147 4.68 1.04 -11.08
CA ARG A 147 3.38 1.05 -11.79
C ARG A 147 2.31 1.85 -11.05
N VAL A 148 2.59 2.33 -9.83
CA VAL A 148 1.75 3.32 -9.16
C VAL A 148 1.91 4.65 -9.87
N LYS A 149 0.88 5.07 -10.60
CA LYS A 149 0.83 6.27 -11.44
C LYS A 149 -0.59 6.85 -11.35
N PRO A 150 -0.90 7.65 -10.30
CA PRO A 150 -2.21 8.27 -10.15
C PRO A 150 -2.62 9.05 -11.41
N HIS A 151 -3.81 8.77 -11.97
CA HIS A 151 -4.24 9.32 -13.27
C HIS A 151 -4.52 10.82 -13.23
N SER A 152 -5.18 11.29 -12.17
CA SER A 152 -5.56 12.69 -11.93
C SER A 152 -5.00 13.22 -10.61
N GLY A 153 -4.08 12.46 -10.01
CA GLY A 153 -3.53 12.70 -8.69
C GLY A 153 -2.02 12.93 -8.71
N SER A 154 -1.43 12.99 -7.51
CA SER A 154 0.02 13.13 -7.33
C SER A 154 0.62 11.90 -6.65
N LEU A 155 1.84 11.55 -7.05
CA LEU A 155 2.65 10.53 -6.39
C LEU A 155 3.80 11.20 -5.62
N TYR A 156 3.91 10.91 -4.34
CA TYR A 156 4.97 11.42 -3.47
C TYR A 156 5.87 10.27 -2.99
N TRP A 157 7.17 10.53 -3.00
CA TRP A 157 8.18 9.67 -2.38
C TRP A 157 8.84 10.45 -1.25
N VAL A 158 8.59 10.01 -0.01
CA VAL A 158 9.22 10.53 1.20
C VAL A 158 10.31 9.55 1.60
N LEU A 159 11.56 10.00 1.50
CA LEU A 159 12.76 9.18 1.64
C LEU A 159 13.69 9.77 2.69
N ASP A 160 14.33 8.91 3.49
CA ASP A 160 15.49 9.33 4.28
C ASP A 160 16.76 9.38 3.39
N GLN A 161 17.83 10.00 3.91
CA GLN A 161 19.09 10.09 3.17
C GLN A 161 19.65 8.71 2.81
N HIS A 162 19.41 7.69 3.64
CA HIS A 162 19.92 6.35 3.44
C HIS A 162 19.21 5.60 2.31
N SER A 163 17.89 5.72 2.18
CA SER A 163 17.11 5.13 1.09
C SER A 163 17.25 5.92 -0.22
N ALA A 164 17.58 7.21 -0.14
CA ALA A 164 17.83 8.06 -1.30
C ALA A 164 19.28 8.03 -1.83
N LYS A 165 20.22 7.33 -1.16
CA LYS A 165 21.67 7.42 -1.44
C LYS A 165 22.12 7.12 -2.88
N ASN A 166 21.25 6.50 -3.69
CA ASN A 166 21.54 6.07 -5.06
C ASN A 166 20.78 6.87 -6.14
N LEU A 167 20.00 7.89 -5.75
CA LEU A 167 19.28 8.77 -6.68
C LEU A 167 20.24 9.67 -7.45
#